data_AF-A0A923YJB3-F1
#
_entry.id   AF-A0A923YJB3-F1
#
_cell.length_a   1.000
_cell.length_b   1.000
_cell.length_c   1.000
_cell.angle_alpha   90.00
_cell.angle_beta   90.00
_cell.angle_gamma   90.00
#
_symmetry.space_group_name_H-M   'P 1'
#
loop_
_entity.id
_entity.type
_entity.pdbx_description
1 polymer ?
#
loop_
_entity_poly.entity_id
_entity_poly.type
_entity_poly.pdbx_seq_one_letter_code
_entity_poly.pdbx_strand_id
1 'polypeptide(L)' 'VPLAAGAKQAVSLTIDPRLLADWSNGGWTMPAGSYGFALGTDAEHLAPAVTVTMAGKHWKG' A
#
# COMPACT_ATOMS: atom_id res chain seq x y z
N VAL A 1 -2.03 -9.72 -16.59
CA VAL A 1 -1.20 -9.51 -17.80
C VAL A 1 -0.73 -10.86 -18.28
N PRO A 2 -1.09 -11.31 -19.49
CA PRO A 2 -0.62 -12.60 -19.98
C PRO A 2 0.89 -12.52 -20.24
N LEU A 3 1.63 -13.47 -19.68
CA LEU A 3 3.07 -13.64 -19.88
C LEU A 3 3.32 -14.96 -20.62
N ALA A 4 4.26 -14.94 -21.56
CA ALA A 4 4.76 -16.17 -22.17
C ALA A 4 5.53 -17.01 -21.14
N ALA A 5 5.70 -18.30 -21.40
CA ALA A 5 6.47 -19.19 -20.54
C ALA A 5 7.91 -18.65 -20.34
N GLY A 6 8.33 -18.53 -19.07
CA GLY A 6 9.65 -18.00 -18.69
C GLY A 6 9.79 -16.47 -18.76
N ALA A 7 8.78 -15.75 -19.26
CA ALA A 7 8.82 -14.29 -19.30
C ALA A 7 8.64 -13.68 -17.91
N LYS A 8 9.35 -12.57 -17.65
CA LYS A 8 9.21 -11.75 -16.44
C LYS A 8 8.86 -10.33 -16.84
N GLN A 9 8.04 -9.67 -16.04
CA GLN A 9 7.68 -8.27 -16.24
C GLN A 9 7.74 -7.52 -14.93
N ALA A 10 8.38 -6.36 -14.94
CA ALA A 10 8.31 -5.41 -13.85
C ALA A 10 6.97 -4.66 -13.90
N VAL A 11 6.36 -4.49 -12.74
CA VAL A 11 5.11 -3.73 -12.57
C VAL A 11 5.38 -2.60 -11.59
N SER A 12 4.90 -1.41 -11.90
CA SER A 12 4.95 -0.26 -11.00
C SER A 12 3.55 -0.02 -10.44
N LEU A 13 3.45 0.14 -9.13
CA LEU A 13 2.22 0.47 -8.43
C LEU A 13 2.46 1.75 -7.62
N THR A 14 1.61 2.75 -7.84
CA THR A 14 1.61 3.98 -7.05
C THR A 14 0.54 3.86 -5.97
N ILE A 15 0.95 4.01 -4.71
CA ILE A 15 0.04 4.01 -3.56
C ILE A 15 -0.28 5.45 -3.17
N ASP A 16 -1.56 5.82 -3.20
CA ASP A 16 -2.02 7.06 -2.58
C ASP A 16 -2.05 6.87 -1.05
N PRO A 17 -1.34 7.69 -0.25
CA PRO A 17 -1.35 7.59 1.20
C PRO A 17 -2.74 7.70 1.84
N ARG A 18 -3.72 8.29 1.18
CA ARG A 18 -5.11 8.35 1.68
C ARG A 18 -5.75 6.97 1.80
N LEU A 19 -5.27 5.96 1.06
CA LEU A 19 -5.70 4.57 1.20
C LEU A 19 -5.32 3.95 2.56
N LEU A 20 -4.37 4.56 3.26
CA LEU A 20 -3.89 4.14 4.57
C LEU A 20 -4.54 4.94 5.72
N ALA A 21 -5.49 5.81 5.39
CA ALA A 21 -6.12 6.71 6.34
C ALA A 21 -7.43 6.14 6.87
N ASP A 22 -7.72 6.46 8.12
CA ASP A 22 -9.02 6.20 8.76
C ASP A 22 -9.84 7.49 8.80
N TRP A 23 -11.17 7.36 8.64
CA TRP A 23 -12.09 8.46 8.87
C TRP A 23 -12.35 8.65 10.36
N SER A 24 -11.97 9.81 10.90
CA SER A 24 -12.21 10.16 12.30
C SER A 24 -12.37 11.67 12.46
N ASN A 25 -13.18 12.09 13.43
CA ASN A 25 -13.35 13.51 13.78
C ASN A 25 -13.67 14.45 12.58
N GLY A 26 -14.42 13.96 11.60
CA GLY A 26 -14.82 14.75 10.42
C GLY A 26 -13.73 14.91 9.36
N GLY A 27 -12.69 14.09 9.37
CA GLY A 27 -11.66 14.07 8.33
C GLY A 27 -10.96 12.72 8.19
N TRP A 28 -10.16 12.58 7.14
CA TRP A 28 -9.27 11.43 6.98
C TRP A 28 -7.96 11.70 7.73
N THR A 29 -7.48 10.72 8.49
CA THR A 29 -6.23 10.81 9.25
C THR A 29 -5.39 9.56 9.03
N MET A 30 -4.11 9.74 8.74
CA MET A 30 -3.10 8.69 8.63
C MET A 30 -1.99 8.99 9.65
N PRO A 31 -1.74 8.13 10.64
CA PRO A 31 -0.70 8.36 11.64
C PRO A 31 0.71 8.24 11.04
N ALA A 32 1.70 8.89 11.66
CA ALA A 32 3.11 8.63 11.35
C ALA A 32 3.48 7.21 11.84
N GLY A 33 4.33 6.50 11.10
CA GLY A 33 4.75 5.18 11.51
C GLY A 33 5.41 4.35 10.41
N SER A 34 5.68 3.10 10.74
CA SER A 34 6.18 2.09 9.81
C SER A 34 5.03 1.33 9.18
N TYR A 35 4.93 1.39 7.86
CA TYR A 35 3.90 0.70 7.08
C TYR A 35 4.53 -0.45 6.31
N GLY A 36 3.90 -1.62 6.33
CA GLY A 36 4.30 -2.79 5.57
C GLY A 36 3.47 -2.90 4.28
N PHE A 37 4.16 -3.06 3.15
CA PHE A 37 3.55 -3.33 1.85
C PHE A 37 3.96 -4.71 1.37
N ALA A 38 2.99 -5.56 1.06
CA ALA A 38 3.23 -6.88 0.50
C ALA A 38 2.43 -7.07 -0.78
N LEU A 39 3.01 -7.78 -1.74
CA LEU A 39 2.30 -8.26 -2.93
C LEU A 39 1.94 -9.72 -2.70
N GLY A 40 0.77 -10.15 -3.16
CA GLY A 40 0.33 -11.53 -3.08
C GLY A 40 -0.56 -11.88 -4.24
N THR A 41 -0.77 -13.18 -4.46
CA THR A 41 -1.79 -13.65 -5.41
C THR A 41 -3.19 -13.47 -4.85
N ASP A 42 -3.30 -13.43 -3.52
CA ASP A 42 -4.50 -13.19 -2.73
C ASP A 42 -4.10 -12.67 -1.34
N ALA A 43 -5.09 -12.42 -0.47
CA ALA A 43 -4.88 -11.83 0.85
C ALA A 43 -4.24 -12.78 1.87
N GLU A 44 -4.31 -14.10 1.65
CA GLU A 44 -3.75 -15.12 2.53
C GLU A 44 -2.31 -15.47 2.11
N HIS A 45 -1.99 -15.39 0.82
CA HIS A 45 -0.70 -15.75 0.23
C HIS A 45 0.11 -14.50 -0.16
N LEU A 46 0.66 -13.83 0.84
CA LEU A 46 1.50 -12.65 0.68
C LEU A 46 2.99 -13.03 0.54
N ALA A 47 3.69 -12.37 -0.38
CA ALA A 47 5.13 -12.33 -0.41
C ALA A 47 5.68 -11.50 0.77
N PRO A 48 7.00 -11.54 1.06
CA PRO A 48 7.59 -10.75 2.13
C PRO A 48 7.25 -9.26 2.01
N ALA A 49 6.90 -8.65 3.15
CA ALA A 49 6.58 -7.24 3.20
C ALA A 49 7.85 -6.37 3.07
N VAL A 50 7.71 -5.26 2.37
CA VAL A 50 8.66 -4.14 2.39
C VAL A 50 8.13 -3.09 3.37
N THR A 51 8.97 -2.68 4.30
CA THR A 51 8.62 -1.68 5.32
C THR A 51 9.08 -0.29 4.91
N VAL A 52 8.20 0.70 5.02
CA VAL A 52 8.48 2.11 4.74
C VAL A 52 8.05 2.97 5.91
N THR A 53 8.93 3.87 6.36
CA THR A 53 8.59 4.88 7.37
C THR A 53 7.91 6.07 6.70
N MET A 54 6.71 6.42 7.17
CA MET A 54 5.90 7.50 6.60
C MET A 54 5.56 8.54 7.66
N ALA A 55 5.56 9.81 7.25
CA ALA A 55 5.06 10.91 8.07
C ALA A 55 3.52 10.92 8.10
N GLY A 56 2.93 11.36 9.22
CA GLY A 56 1.49 11.47 9.37
C GLY A 56 0.87 12.51 8.44
N LYS A 57 -0.40 12.31 8.08
CA LYS A 57 -1.15 13.16 7.15
C LYS A 57 -2.62 13.30 7.58
N HIS A 58 -3.19 14.46 7.28
CA HIS A 58 -4.58 14.77 7.56
C HIS A 58 -5.20 15.40 6.31
N TRP A 59 -6.44 15.05 6.00
CA TRP A 59 -7.20 15.60 4.89
C TRP A 59 -8.59 16.06 5.37
N LYS A 60 -9.06 17.19 4.85
CA LYS A 60 -10.40 17.68 5.13
C LYS A 60 -11.45 16.78 4.49
N GLY A 61 -12.57 16.63 5.21
CA GLY A 61 -13.77 15.93 4.80
C GLY A 61 -14.55 16.60 3.69
#